data_AF-A0A6P8IPI9-F1
#
_entry.id   AF-A0A6P8IPI9-F1
#
_cell.length_a   1.000
_cell.length_b   1.000
_cell.length_c   1.000
_cell.angle_alpha   90.00
_cell.angle_beta   90.00
_cell.angle_gamma   90.00
#
_symmetry.space_group_name_H-M   'P 1'
#
loop_
_entity.id
_entity.type
_entity.pdbx_description
1 polymer ?
#
loop_
_entity_poly.entity_id
_entity_poly.type
_entity_poly.pdbx_seq_one_letter_code
_entity_poly.pdbx_strand_id
1 'polypeptide(L)'
;MILVSFLALLSLSSLPKMFGNPLRMASNSYPKPFTRELKLQDPPMKGSDVMILQSLLARCPSVTSIKTTGAFDQQTQTALADFQRINHVNNSGKLDIKSATLVLDQLMYDGYKDDGKIPKGYKFKLYIPVHKDRNIETTATLYDSNYQVRYRFLVRTHGHITDTGEELNQLTTDGNTPTGLATFDLNSPEPNPVLFGPYPVVRQVKGLEGNVAIGPDEENTFIPYIRYGILLHTGEWKNWNSSRPMPNSNGCIHAHPTDLQKVDEILTKDLGVTVRSNPFGTIPYPYQPQGLLSIEQIDH
;
A
#
# COMPACT_ATOMS: atom_id res chain seq x y z
N MET A 1 4.33 42.44 -36.63
CA MET A 1 4.16 41.13 -35.96
C MET A 1 5.13 41.08 -34.79
N ILE A 2 4.66 41.38 -33.59
CA ILE A 2 5.48 41.38 -32.37
C ILE A 2 5.19 40.09 -31.63
N LEU A 3 6.20 39.22 -31.52
CA LEU A 3 6.16 37.97 -30.77
C LEU A 3 6.30 38.33 -29.28
N VAL A 4 5.21 38.24 -28.53
CA VAL A 4 5.24 38.40 -27.07
C VAL A 4 5.53 37.04 -26.44
N SER A 5 6.75 36.89 -25.92
CA SER A 5 7.20 35.71 -25.18
C SER A 5 6.62 35.75 -23.77
N PHE A 6 5.75 34.79 -23.43
CA PHE A 6 5.24 34.60 -22.07
C PHE A 6 6.28 33.83 -21.25
N LEU A 7 7.04 34.55 -20.43
CA LEU A 7 7.82 33.97 -19.34
C LEU A 7 6.87 33.64 -18.19
N ALA A 8 6.53 32.37 -18.00
CA ALA A 8 5.81 31.93 -16.81
C ALA A 8 6.79 31.86 -15.63
N LEU A 9 6.74 32.84 -14.73
CA LEU A 9 7.35 32.72 -13.40
C LEU A 9 6.57 31.67 -12.61
N LEU A 10 7.10 30.45 -12.53
CA LEU A 10 6.69 29.47 -11.53
C LEU A 10 7.16 29.95 -10.16
N SER A 11 6.22 30.45 -9.38
CA SER A 11 6.40 30.84 -7.98
C SER A 11 6.75 29.62 -7.12
N LEU A 12 8.02 29.52 -6.70
CA LEU A 12 8.56 28.50 -5.79
C LEU A 12 8.14 28.67 -4.31
N SER A 13 7.14 29.48 -3.99
CA SER A 13 6.87 29.95 -2.61
C SER A 13 5.74 29.24 -1.85
N SER A 14 5.42 27.98 -2.14
CA SER A 14 4.44 27.24 -1.33
C SER A 14 4.85 25.79 -1.08
N LEU A 15 6.03 25.59 -0.49
CA LEU A 15 6.24 24.40 0.34
C LEU A 15 5.42 24.63 1.63
N PRO A 16 4.38 23.82 1.91
CA PRO A 16 3.66 23.94 3.16
C PRO A 16 4.67 23.82 4.31
N LYS A 17 4.64 24.79 5.24
CA LYS A 17 5.34 24.66 6.52
C LYS A 17 4.76 23.43 7.20
N MET A 18 5.44 22.30 7.08
CA MET A 18 5.10 21.08 7.79
C MET A 18 5.37 21.34 9.27
N PHE A 19 4.33 21.76 9.98
CA PHE A 19 4.34 21.86 11.44
C PHE A 19 4.54 20.44 11.97
N GLY A 20 5.78 20.15 12.35
CA GLY A 20 6.18 18.85 12.87
C GLY A 20 5.36 18.51 14.10
N ASN A 21 4.73 17.33 14.08
CA ASN A 21 4.25 16.69 15.29
C ASN A 21 5.38 16.68 16.34
N PRO A 22 5.05 16.81 17.65
CA PRO A 22 6.03 16.76 18.71
C PRO A 22 6.91 15.54 18.52
N LEU A 23 8.23 15.78 18.49
CA LEU A 23 9.28 14.79 18.22
C LEU A 23 9.01 13.52 19.03
N ARG A 24 8.47 12.50 18.35
CA ARG A 24 8.42 11.11 18.84
C ARG A 24 9.83 10.81 19.33
N MET A 25 10.00 10.39 20.60
CA MET A 25 11.33 10.14 21.17
C MET A 25 12.15 9.32 20.18
N ALA A 26 13.36 9.79 19.89
CA ALA A 26 14.20 9.18 18.87
C ALA A 26 14.38 7.70 19.19
N SER A 27 13.72 6.84 18.40
CA SER A 27 13.91 5.41 18.50
C SER A 27 15.38 5.09 18.22
N ASN A 28 15.98 4.23 19.02
CA ASN A 28 17.34 3.74 18.78
C ASN A 28 17.38 2.61 17.74
N SER A 29 16.27 2.31 17.07
CA SER A 29 16.15 1.30 16.02
C SER A 29 15.62 1.89 14.72
N TYR A 30 15.94 1.23 13.60
CA TYR A 30 15.38 1.59 12.29
C TYR A 30 13.85 1.43 12.29
N PRO A 31 13.10 2.41 11.77
CA PRO A 31 11.67 2.23 11.54
C PRO A 31 11.45 1.20 10.44
N LYS A 32 10.48 0.30 10.64
CA LYS A 32 10.10 -0.67 9.61
C LYS A 32 9.64 0.05 8.34
N PRO A 33 9.86 -0.51 7.14
CA PRO A 33 10.42 -1.84 6.87
C PRO A 33 11.96 -1.90 6.94
N PHE A 34 12.64 -0.78 7.19
CA PHE A 34 14.10 -0.77 7.30
C PHE A 34 14.55 -1.49 8.57
N THR A 35 15.64 -2.25 8.47
CA THR A 35 16.19 -3.03 9.59
C THR A 35 17.69 -2.81 9.79
N ARG A 36 18.34 -2.03 8.92
CA ARG A 36 19.79 -1.83 8.88
C ARG A 36 20.15 -0.52 8.19
N GLU A 37 21.39 -0.08 8.39
CA GLU A 37 21.98 1.01 7.59
C GLU A 37 22.11 0.57 6.13
N LEU A 38 21.66 1.39 5.18
CA LEU A 38 21.90 1.17 3.75
C LEU A 38 22.96 2.14 3.24
N LYS A 39 23.96 1.62 2.52
CA LYS A 39 25.09 2.41 2.01
C LYS A 39 25.71 1.76 0.79
N LEU A 40 26.47 2.55 0.04
CA LEU A 40 27.28 2.07 -1.07
C LEU A 40 28.33 1.06 -0.58
N GLN A 41 28.41 -0.08 -1.24
CA GLN A 41 29.35 -1.18 -0.97
C GLN A 41 29.74 -1.86 -2.30
N ASP A 42 30.80 -2.67 -2.27
CA ASP A 42 31.19 -3.54 -3.37
C ASP A 42 31.26 -4.99 -2.87
N PRO A 43 30.34 -5.89 -3.27
CA PRO A 43 29.21 -5.64 -4.18
C PRO A 43 28.12 -4.73 -3.56
N PRO A 44 27.27 -4.07 -4.37
CA PRO A 44 26.18 -3.23 -3.87
C PRO A 44 25.22 -4.00 -2.96
N MET A 45 24.75 -3.34 -1.89
CA MET A 45 23.70 -3.89 -1.04
C MET A 45 22.42 -4.08 -1.86
N LYS A 46 21.74 -5.22 -1.70
CA LYS A 46 20.48 -5.51 -2.39
C LYS A 46 19.37 -5.85 -1.40
N GLY A 47 18.12 -5.68 -1.83
CA GLY A 47 16.95 -6.10 -1.07
C GLY A 47 15.69 -5.27 -1.36
N SER A 48 14.56 -5.73 -0.80
CA SER A 48 13.29 -5.00 -0.83
C SER A 48 13.37 -3.68 -0.06
N ASP A 49 14.21 -3.60 0.99
CA ASP A 49 14.51 -2.38 1.73
C ASP A 49 15.12 -1.29 0.82
N VAL A 50 16.11 -1.66 -0.01
CA VAL A 50 16.71 -0.76 -1.00
C VAL A 50 15.68 -0.30 -2.03
N MET A 51 14.84 -1.22 -2.51
CA MET A 51 13.81 -0.95 -3.51
C MET A 51 12.73 0.02 -3.02
N ILE A 52 12.29 -0.17 -1.76
CA ILE A 52 11.37 0.73 -1.09
C ILE A 52 12.01 2.11 -0.95
N LEU A 53 13.26 2.19 -0.49
CA LEU A 53 13.98 3.46 -0.42
C LEU A 53 14.04 4.17 -1.77
N GLN A 54 14.46 3.48 -2.84
CA GLN A 54 14.56 4.05 -4.18
C GLN A 54 13.20 4.57 -4.67
N SER A 55 12.14 3.79 -4.47
CA SER A 55 10.78 4.16 -4.89
C SER A 55 10.23 5.34 -4.12
N LEU A 56 10.56 5.47 -2.83
CA LEU A 56 10.20 6.63 -2.02
C LEU A 56 10.99 7.86 -2.46
N LEU A 57 12.31 7.75 -2.62
CA LEU A 57 13.17 8.86 -3.07
C LEU A 57 12.77 9.40 -4.45
N ALA A 58 12.34 8.52 -5.36
CA ALA A 58 11.85 8.92 -6.69
C ALA A 58 10.60 9.82 -6.65
N ARG A 59 9.87 9.86 -5.52
CA ARG A 59 8.73 10.77 -5.33
C ARG A 59 9.14 12.20 -5.00
N CYS A 60 10.38 12.41 -4.56
CA CYS A 60 10.85 13.72 -4.13
C CYS A 60 11.35 14.52 -5.34
N PRO A 61 10.68 15.60 -5.78
CA PRO A 61 11.06 16.32 -7.00
C PRO A 61 12.44 17.01 -6.90
N SER A 62 12.92 17.24 -5.69
CA SER A 62 14.22 17.89 -5.41
C SER A 62 15.38 16.90 -5.30
N VAL A 63 15.14 15.61 -5.50
CA VAL A 63 16.14 14.55 -5.46
C VAL A 63 16.53 14.18 -6.89
N THR A 64 17.82 13.88 -7.10
CA THR A 64 18.31 13.35 -8.38
C THR A 64 17.45 12.16 -8.83
N SER A 65 17.00 12.19 -10.09
CA SER A 65 16.20 11.11 -10.68
C SER A 65 16.90 9.76 -10.52
N ILE A 66 16.15 8.77 -10.05
CA ILE A 66 16.66 7.46 -9.68
C ILE A 66 15.77 6.36 -10.24
N LYS A 67 16.39 5.25 -10.61
CA LYS A 67 15.69 4.01 -11.00
C LYS A 67 15.57 3.07 -9.82
N THR A 68 14.45 2.35 -9.76
CA THR A 68 14.23 1.29 -8.79
C THR A 68 14.91 0.00 -9.27
N THR A 69 16.17 -0.20 -8.91
CA THR A 69 16.98 -1.36 -9.31
C THR A 69 17.04 -2.44 -8.22
N GLY A 70 16.66 -2.11 -6.99
CA GLY A 70 16.85 -2.97 -5.82
C GLY A 70 18.32 -3.12 -5.38
N ALA A 71 19.24 -2.32 -5.94
CA ALA A 71 20.66 -2.31 -5.59
C ALA A 71 21.10 -0.89 -5.15
N PHE A 72 21.74 -0.79 -3.98
CA PHE A 72 22.19 0.48 -3.42
C PHE A 72 23.50 0.90 -4.10
N ASP A 73 23.35 1.56 -5.23
CA ASP A 73 24.43 2.03 -6.11
C ASP A 73 24.73 3.54 -5.90
N GLN A 74 25.60 4.08 -6.76
CA GLN A 74 25.98 5.50 -6.71
C GLN A 74 24.77 6.43 -6.94
N GLN A 75 23.80 6.03 -7.77
CA GLN A 75 22.58 6.82 -7.99
C GLN A 75 21.75 6.86 -6.71
N THR A 76 21.61 5.73 -6.01
CA THR A 76 20.92 5.63 -4.72
C THR A 76 21.58 6.47 -3.63
N GLN A 77 22.91 6.39 -3.51
CA GLN A 77 23.66 7.24 -2.58
C GLN A 77 23.43 8.73 -2.87
N THR A 78 23.54 9.13 -4.14
CA THR A 78 23.40 10.54 -4.56
C THR A 78 21.98 11.06 -4.30
N ALA A 79 20.96 10.26 -4.63
CA ALA A 79 19.57 10.61 -4.38
C ALA A 79 19.27 10.77 -2.88
N LEU A 80 19.78 9.86 -2.05
CA LEU A 80 19.62 9.95 -0.61
C LEU A 80 20.37 11.15 -0.02
N ALA A 81 21.57 11.43 -0.52
CA ALA A 81 22.35 12.61 -0.14
C ALA A 81 21.57 13.92 -0.45
N ASP A 82 20.95 14.02 -1.63
CA ASP A 82 20.07 15.14 -1.96
C ASP A 82 18.90 15.28 -0.98
N PHE A 83 18.22 14.16 -0.67
CA PHE A 83 17.12 14.14 0.28
C PHE A 83 17.55 14.60 1.68
N GLN A 84 18.71 14.13 2.14
CA GLN A 84 19.29 14.53 3.43
C GLN A 84 19.64 16.02 3.47
N ARG A 85 20.23 16.54 2.39
CA ARG A 85 20.60 17.95 2.24
C ARG A 85 19.38 18.87 2.33
N ILE A 86 18.30 18.57 1.59
CA ILE A 86 17.09 19.41 1.60
C ILE A 86 16.33 19.34 2.93
N ASN A 87 16.51 18.26 3.70
CA ASN A 87 15.93 18.07 5.03
C ASN A 87 16.83 18.52 6.19
N HIS A 88 17.96 19.18 5.89
CA HIS A 88 18.90 19.69 6.88
C HIS A 88 19.37 18.63 7.89
N VAL A 89 19.60 17.40 7.41
CA VAL A 89 20.23 16.32 8.18
C VAL A 89 21.61 16.00 7.61
N ASN A 90 22.32 15.06 8.25
CA ASN A 90 23.66 14.68 7.83
C ASN A 90 23.64 14.12 6.38
N ASN A 91 24.22 14.88 5.46
CA ASN A 91 24.29 14.55 4.03
C ASN A 91 25.40 13.52 3.76
N SER A 92 25.18 12.29 4.22
CA SER A 92 26.14 11.19 4.12
C SER A 92 25.89 10.25 2.94
N GLY A 93 24.70 10.32 2.34
CA GLY A 93 24.23 9.35 1.36
C GLY A 93 24.02 7.95 1.94
N LYS A 94 23.97 7.81 3.27
CA LYS A 94 23.69 6.55 3.99
C LYS A 94 22.32 6.63 4.64
N LEU A 95 21.54 5.56 4.57
CA LEU A 95 20.25 5.50 5.26
C LEU A 95 20.49 5.15 6.72
N ASP A 96 20.69 6.16 7.56
CA ASP A 96 20.70 6.02 9.02
C ASP A 96 19.27 6.06 9.61
N ILE A 97 19.12 5.84 10.92
CA ILE A 97 17.81 5.82 11.59
C ILE A 97 17.04 7.13 11.38
N LYS A 98 17.72 8.27 11.47
CA LYS A 98 17.11 9.59 11.30
C LYS A 98 16.60 9.77 9.88
N SER A 99 17.39 9.39 8.89
CA SER A 99 17.05 9.48 7.47
C SER A 99 15.93 8.51 7.11
N ALA A 100 15.96 7.28 7.63
CA ALA A 100 14.89 6.29 7.46
C ALA A 100 13.54 6.80 7.98
N THR A 101 13.54 7.43 9.16
CA THR A 101 12.35 8.04 9.75
C THR A 101 11.81 9.15 8.86
N LEU A 102 12.67 10.08 8.43
CA LEU A 102 12.28 11.20 7.56
C LEU A 102 11.75 10.74 6.19
N VAL A 103 12.38 9.72 5.59
CA VAL A 103 11.94 9.15 4.31
C VAL A 103 10.50 8.62 4.46
N LEU A 104 10.20 7.86 5.51
CA LEU A 104 8.86 7.33 5.74
C LEU A 104 7.86 8.44 6.08
N ASP A 105 8.23 9.37 6.96
CA ASP A 105 7.33 10.44 7.40
C ASP A 105 6.91 11.37 6.25
N GLN A 106 7.82 11.64 5.30
CA GLN A 106 7.57 12.60 4.24
C GLN A 106 7.12 11.97 2.91
N LEU A 107 7.58 10.75 2.60
CA LEU A 107 7.44 10.17 1.25
C LEU A 107 6.52 8.95 1.20
N MET A 108 6.04 8.44 2.35
CA MET A 108 5.15 7.26 2.38
C MET A 108 3.77 7.53 1.77
N TYR A 109 3.27 8.76 1.88
CA TYR A 109 2.07 9.17 1.17
C TYR A 109 2.34 9.17 -0.35
N ASP A 110 1.62 8.35 -1.09
CA ASP A 110 1.85 8.13 -2.52
C ASP A 110 1.03 9.06 -3.43
N GLY A 111 0.12 9.86 -2.87
CA GLY A 111 -0.75 10.74 -3.66
C GLY A 111 -1.75 10.00 -4.55
N TYR A 112 -1.91 8.68 -4.39
CA TYR A 112 -2.84 7.92 -5.21
C TYR A 112 -4.28 8.43 -5.03
N LYS A 113 -5.00 8.56 -6.14
CA LYS A 113 -6.40 8.97 -6.20
C LYS A 113 -7.18 8.03 -7.11
N ASP A 114 -8.33 7.56 -6.62
CA ASP A 114 -9.21 6.77 -7.46
C ASP A 114 -9.82 7.66 -8.56
N ASP A 115 -9.64 7.28 -9.82
CA ASP A 115 -10.15 8.04 -10.96
C ASP A 115 -11.58 7.63 -11.37
N GLY A 116 -12.17 6.71 -10.63
CA GLY A 116 -13.49 6.15 -10.91
C GLY A 116 -13.59 5.32 -12.18
N LYS A 117 -12.49 4.92 -12.80
CA LYS A 117 -12.50 4.08 -14.00
C LYS A 117 -12.38 2.60 -13.67
N ILE A 118 -13.02 1.80 -14.54
CA ILE A 118 -12.91 0.34 -14.59
C ILE A 118 -12.62 -0.02 -16.06
N PRO A 119 -11.37 -0.41 -16.40
CA PRO A 119 -11.03 -0.84 -17.75
C PRO A 119 -11.86 -2.05 -18.20
N LYS A 120 -12.06 -2.16 -19.52
CA LYS A 120 -12.77 -3.29 -20.13
C LYS A 120 -12.10 -4.61 -19.74
N GLY A 121 -12.90 -5.58 -19.30
CA GLY A 121 -12.45 -6.91 -18.91
C GLY A 121 -12.59 -7.20 -17.41
N TYR A 122 -12.62 -6.16 -16.57
CA TYR A 122 -12.93 -6.29 -15.15
C TYR A 122 -14.45 -6.27 -14.92
N LYS A 123 -14.92 -7.17 -14.05
CA LYS A 123 -16.33 -7.35 -13.70
C LYS A 123 -16.75 -6.48 -12.50
N PHE A 124 -15.80 -6.11 -11.64
CA PHE A 124 -16.07 -5.36 -10.43
C PHE A 124 -14.87 -4.52 -9.97
N LYS A 125 -15.12 -3.56 -9.09
CA LYS A 125 -14.09 -2.80 -8.38
C LYS A 125 -14.50 -2.62 -6.92
N LEU A 126 -13.56 -2.82 -6.01
CA LEU A 126 -13.70 -2.48 -4.59
C LEU A 126 -12.90 -1.21 -4.31
N TYR A 127 -13.58 -0.16 -3.85
CA TYR A 127 -12.96 1.08 -3.40
C TYR A 127 -12.98 1.16 -1.87
N ILE A 128 -11.85 1.52 -1.26
CA ILE A 128 -11.70 1.68 0.18
C ILE A 128 -10.99 3.02 0.46
N PRO A 129 -11.70 4.05 0.90
CA PRO A 129 -11.07 5.27 1.40
C PRO A 129 -10.51 4.99 2.79
N VAL A 130 -9.20 5.14 3.01
CA VAL A 130 -8.54 4.84 4.29
C VAL A 130 -7.97 6.11 4.93
N HIS A 131 -7.98 6.14 6.26
CA HIS A 131 -7.35 7.19 7.06
C HIS A 131 -5.92 6.82 7.42
N LYS A 132 -5.00 7.80 7.47
CA LYS A 132 -3.61 7.65 7.94
C LYS A 132 -3.58 6.94 9.28
N ASP A 133 -4.47 7.31 10.19
CA ASP A 133 -4.79 6.50 11.36
C ASP A 133 -5.66 5.30 10.95
N ARG A 134 -5.02 4.14 10.83
CA ARG A 134 -5.67 2.90 10.39
C ARG A 134 -6.51 2.24 11.49
N ASN A 135 -6.59 2.83 12.70
CA ASN A 135 -7.58 2.42 13.69
C ASN A 135 -9.01 2.76 13.29
N ILE A 136 -9.19 3.71 12.37
CA ILE A 136 -10.49 4.13 11.89
C ILE A 136 -11.00 3.13 10.85
N GLU A 137 -12.11 2.48 11.14
CA GLU A 137 -12.83 1.65 10.17
C GLU A 137 -13.51 2.53 9.12
N THR A 138 -13.57 2.04 7.90
CA THR A 138 -14.01 2.83 6.75
C THR A 138 -15.06 2.07 5.96
N THR A 139 -15.96 2.80 5.29
CA THR A 139 -16.96 2.17 4.42
C THR A 139 -16.36 1.89 3.04
N ALA A 140 -16.15 0.60 2.74
CA ALA A 140 -15.82 0.15 1.40
C ALA A 140 -17.04 0.22 0.48
N THR A 141 -16.81 0.48 -0.81
CA THR A 141 -17.86 0.46 -1.84
C THR A 141 -17.51 -0.54 -2.94
N LEU A 142 -18.40 -1.50 -3.16
CA LEU A 142 -18.33 -2.46 -4.27
C LEU A 142 -19.10 -1.90 -5.47
N TYR A 143 -18.41 -1.79 -6.60
CA TYR A 143 -18.94 -1.36 -7.89
C TYR A 143 -18.97 -2.51 -8.89
N ASP A 144 -19.94 -2.51 -9.80
CA ASP A 144 -19.92 -3.35 -11.00
C ASP A 144 -19.08 -2.74 -12.13
N SER A 145 -19.00 -3.42 -13.27
CA SER A 145 -18.20 -2.98 -14.44
C SER A 145 -18.66 -1.65 -15.05
N ASN A 146 -19.86 -1.18 -14.73
CA ASN A 146 -20.41 0.10 -15.19
C ASN A 146 -20.29 1.19 -14.12
N TYR A 147 -19.45 0.95 -13.09
CA TYR A 147 -19.25 1.83 -11.94
C TYR A 147 -20.54 2.13 -11.17
N GLN A 148 -21.53 1.22 -11.20
CA GLN A 148 -22.73 1.32 -10.37
C GLN A 148 -22.48 0.67 -9.02
N VAL A 149 -22.92 1.36 -7.96
CA VAL A 149 -22.78 0.86 -6.58
C VAL A 149 -23.65 -0.37 -6.41
N ARG A 150 -23.03 -1.47 -5.96
CA ARG A 150 -23.71 -2.74 -5.65
C ARG A 150 -23.85 -2.95 -4.16
N TYR A 151 -22.85 -2.55 -3.38
CA TYR A 151 -22.86 -2.72 -1.94
C TYR A 151 -21.91 -1.75 -1.23
N ARG A 152 -22.24 -1.43 0.03
CA ARG A 152 -21.40 -0.64 0.94
C ARG A 152 -21.34 -1.34 2.28
N PHE A 153 -20.15 -1.47 2.84
CA PHE A 153 -19.92 -2.22 4.08
C PHE A 153 -18.70 -1.69 4.82
N LEU A 154 -18.66 -1.93 6.14
CA LEU A 154 -17.50 -1.54 6.95
C LEU A 154 -16.35 -2.50 6.72
N VAL A 155 -15.14 -1.93 6.62
CA VAL A 155 -13.89 -2.67 6.57
C VAL A 155 -12.87 -2.10 7.53
N ARG A 156 -11.96 -2.96 8.00
CA ARG A 156 -10.76 -2.58 8.73
C ARG A 156 -9.53 -2.99 7.95
N THR A 157 -8.61 -2.04 7.76
CA THR A 157 -7.35 -2.19 7.02
C THR A 157 -6.12 -2.00 7.91
N HIS A 158 -6.31 -2.09 9.24
CA HIS A 158 -5.24 -2.05 10.23
C HIS A 158 -4.50 -3.39 10.26
N GLY A 159 -3.20 -3.33 10.01
CA GLY A 159 -2.30 -4.45 10.20
C GLY A 159 -1.88 -4.68 11.65
N HIS A 160 -0.78 -5.40 11.81
CA HIS A 160 -0.27 -5.85 13.09
C HIS A 160 0.28 -4.68 13.92
N ILE A 161 0.09 -4.80 15.24
CA ILE A 161 0.72 -3.94 16.25
C ILE A 161 1.76 -4.82 16.94
N THR A 162 3.00 -4.34 17.04
CA THR A 162 4.09 -5.09 17.69
C THR A 162 3.80 -5.35 19.17
N ASP A 163 4.57 -6.25 19.78
CA ASP A 163 4.52 -6.50 21.23
C ASP A 163 4.80 -5.25 22.08
N THR A 164 5.45 -4.22 21.50
CA THR A 164 5.71 -2.92 22.14
C THR A 164 4.57 -1.90 21.96
N GLY A 165 3.49 -2.27 21.25
CA GLY A 165 2.38 -1.38 20.95
C GLY A 165 2.62 -0.46 19.75
N GLU A 166 3.66 -0.71 18.94
CA GLU A 166 3.95 0.11 17.76
C GLU A 166 3.17 -0.38 16.55
N GLU A 167 2.48 0.54 15.88
CA GLU A 167 1.77 0.26 14.63
C GLU A 167 2.75 0.08 13.47
N LEU A 168 2.55 -0.98 12.69
CA LEU A 168 3.34 -1.24 11.49
C LEU A 168 2.75 -0.53 10.28
N ASN A 169 3.58 0.23 9.57
CA ASN A 169 3.15 0.96 8.38
C ASN A 169 2.89 0.03 7.18
N GLN A 170 2.30 0.62 6.13
CA GLN A 170 1.82 -0.11 4.98
C GLN A 170 2.88 -0.77 4.09
N LEU A 171 4.16 -0.38 4.23
CA LEU A 171 5.28 -0.97 3.49
C LEU A 171 5.97 -2.09 4.29
N THR A 172 5.45 -2.42 5.47
CA THR A 172 5.91 -3.54 6.31
C THR A 172 5.07 -4.79 6.00
N THR A 173 5.69 -5.98 5.99
CA THR A 173 5.07 -7.26 5.60
C THR A 173 3.73 -7.55 6.30
N ASP A 174 3.63 -7.27 7.60
CA ASP A 174 2.40 -7.49 8.39
C ASP A 174 1.70 -6.17 8.76
N GLY A 175 2.15 -5.05 8.20
CA GLY A 175 1.61 -3.73 8.54
C GLY A 175 0.30 -3.41 7.82
N ASN A 176 -0.13 -2.16 7.89
CA ASN A 176 -1.38 -1.69 7.30
C ASN A 176 -1.56 -2.11 5.83
N THR A 177 -2.81 -2.23 5.36
CA THR A 177 -3.05 -2.53 3.95
C THR A 177 -2.52 -1.37 3.09
N PRO A 178 -1.70 -1.65 2.04
CA PRO A 178 -1.08 -0.63 1.20
C PRO A 178 -2.06 0.08 0.28
N THR A 179 -1.84 1.38 0.10
CA THR A 179 -2.59 2.24 -0.83
C THR A 179 -2.21 1.98 -2.28
N GLY A 180 -3.10 2.39 -3.17
CA GLY A 180 -2.92 2.32 -4.62
C GLY A 180 -3.96 1.47 -5.31
N LEU A 181 -3.74 1.23 -6.61
CA LEU A 181 -4.58 0.41 -7.46
C LEU A 181 -3.96 -0.96 -7.64
N ALA A 182 -4.73 -2.03 -7.47
CA ALA A 182 -4.30 -3.40 -7.71
C ALA A 182 -5.38 -4.21 -8.42
N THR A 183 -4.96 -5.31 -9.04
CA THR A 183 -5.88 -6.34 -9.50
C THR A 183 -6.35 -7.21 -8.33
N PHE A 184 -7.58 -7.70 -8.45
CA PHE A 184 -8.30 -8.40 -7.38
C PHE A 184 -9.09 -9.57 -7.97
N ASP A 185 -9.13 -10.71 -7.28
CA ASP A 185 -9.82 -11.90 -7.80
C ASP A 185 -10.47 -12.74 -6.71
N LEU A 186 -11.54 -13.43 -7.06
CA LEU A 186 -12.31 -14.27 -6.13
C LEU A 186 -11.75 -15.69 -6.12
N ASN A 187 -11.28 -16.15 -4.97
CA ASN A 187 -10.75 -17.50 -4.76
C ASN A 187 -11.65 -18.31 -3.83
N SER A 188 -11.61 -19.63 -3.95
CA SER A 188 -12.25 -20.56 -3.01
C SER A 188 -11.77 -20.29 -1.57
N PRO A 189 -12.54 -20.71 -0.55
CA PRO A 189 -12.18 -20.46 0.85
C PRO A 189 -10.76 -20.90 1.19
N GLU A 190 -10.13 -20.17 2.12
CA GLU A 190 -8.91 -20.62 2.79
C GLU A 190 -9.21 -21.83 3.70
N PRO A 191 -8.23 -22.70 4.00
CA PRO A 191 -8.49 -23.98 4.67
C PRO A 191 -8.89 -23.83 6.15
N ASN A 192 -8.62 -22.67 6.77
CA ASN A 192 -8.94 -22.39 8.16
C ASN A 192 -10.10 -21.39 8.27
N PRO A 193 -11.35 -21.86 8.40
CA PRO A 193 -12.52 -20.97 8.48
C PRO A 193 -12.55 -20.13 9.75
N VAL A 194 -11.85 -20.53 10.82
CA VAL A 194 -11.72 -19.72 12.03
C VAL A 194 -10.95 -18.43 11.74
N LEU A 195 -9.91 -18.49 10.90
CA LEU A 195 -9.10 -17.33 10.56
C LEU A 195 -9.65 -16.53 9.38
N PHE A 196 -10.27 -17.20 8.40
CA PHE A 196 -10.60 -16.61 7.10
C PHE A 196 -12.10 -16.63 6.76
N GLY A 197 -12.91 -17.23 7.62
CA GLY A 197 -14.33 -17.44 7.38
C GLY A 197 -14.60 -18.61 6.43
N PRO A 198 -15.87 -19.03 6.31
CA PRO A 198 -16.26 -20.15 5.46
C PRO A 198 -16.48 -19.75 3.99
N TYR A 199 -16.36 -18.47 3.66
CA TYR A 199 -16.70 -17.92 2.34
C TYR A 199 -15.48 -17.84 1.43
N PRO A 200 -15.69 -17.78 0.10
CA PRO A 200 -14.66 -17.36 -0.84
C PRO A 200 -13.97 -16.07 -0.38
N VAL A 201 -12.64 -16.00 -0.59
CA VAL A 201 -11.83 -14.83 -0.25
C VAL A 201 -11.55 -14.03 -1.51
N VAL A 202 -11.47 -12.70 -1.40
CA VAL A 202 -11.06 -11.86 -2.53
C VAL A 202 -9.59 -11.46 -2.34
N ARG A 203 -8.72 -11.84 -3.26
CA ARG A 203 -7.26 -11.76 -3.14
C ARG A 203 -6.68 -10.63 -3.97
N GLN A 204 -5.81 -9.84 -3.37
CA GLN A 204 -4.96 -8.88 -4.08
C GLN A 204 -3.86 -9.62 -4.83
N VAL A 205 -3.78 -9.40 -6.14
CA VAL A 205 -2.92 -10.19 -7.03
C VAL A 205 -1.69 -9.41 -7.50
N LYS A 206 -1.88 -8.19 -8.00
CA LYS A 206 -0.82 -7.40 -8.60
C LYS A 206 -1.07 -5.90 -8.43
N GLY A 207 -0.08 -5.15 -7.98
CA GLY A 207 -0.14 -3.68 -7.95
C GLY A 207 -0.03 -3.06 -9.35
N LEU A 208 -0.74 -1.96 -9.55
CA LEU A 208 -0.79 -1.21 -10.81
C LEU A 208 -0.33 0.23 -10.61
N GLU A 209 -0.72 0.86 -9.49
CA GLU A 209 -0.34 2.24 -9.16
C GLU A 209 -0.16 2.43 -7.65
N GLY A 210 0.51 3.50 -7.22
CA GLY A 210 0.68 3.85 -5.80
C GLY A 210 1.68 2.96 -5.05
N ASN A 211 1.51 2.83 -3.73
CA ASN A 211 2.38 2.00 -2.89
C ASN A 211 2.36 0.51 -3.27
N VAL A 212 1.21 -0.02 -3.69
CA VAL A 212 1.11 -1.41 -4.16
C VAL A 212 1.94 -1.69 -5.43
N ALA A 213 2.31 -0.66 -6.19
CA ALA A 213 3.11 -0.79 -7.42
C ALA A 213 4.63 -0.79 -7.18
N ILE A 214 5.12 -0.62 -5.95
CA ILE A 214 6.56 -0.58 -5.65
C ILE A 214 7.23 -1.93 -5.93
N GLY A 215 8.07 -2.05 -6.94
CA GLY A 215 8.80 -3.29 -7.21
C GLY A 215 9.86 -3.15 -8.30
N PRO A 216 10.61 -4.22 -8.67
CA PRO A 216 11.65 -4.11 -9.68
C PRO A 216 11.10 -3.87 -11.10
N ASP A 217 9.88 -4.29 -11.39
CA ASP A 217 9.26 -4.18 -12.72
C ASP A 217 7.73 -4.23 -12.63
N GLU A 218 7.07 -4.10 -13.78
CA GLU A 218 5.61 -4.08 -13.88
C GLU A 218 4.95 -5.39 -13.46
N GLU A 219 5.64 -6.54 -13.50
CA GLU A 219 5.09 -7.85 -13.10
C GLU A 219 5.37 -8.17 -11.63
N ASN A 220 6.51 -7.72 -11.14
CA ASN A 220 6.97 -7.88 -9.78
C ASN A 220 6.77 -6.55 -9.07
N THR A 221 5.55 -6.25 -8.63
CA THR A 221 5.28 -5.05 -7.83
C THR A 221 5.23 -5.37 -6.34
N PHE A 222 4.86 -4.43 -5.46
CA PHE A 222 4.89 -4.63 -4.01
C PHE A 222 4.05 -5.85 -3.66
N ILE A 223 2.93 -5.98 -4.36
CA ILE A 223 2.20 -7.23 -4.52
C ILE A 223 2.51 -7.83 -5.90
N PRO A 224 3.13 -9.02 -6.04
CA PRO A 224 3.38 -10.01 -4.99
C PRO A 224 4.83 -10.06 -4.47
N TYR A 225 5.74 -9.21 -4.95
CA TYR A 225 7.20 -9.38 -4.77
C TYR A 225 7.67 -9.11 -3.34
N ILE A 226 7.16 -8.04 -2.70
CA ILE A 226 7.57 -7.63 -1.35
C ILE A 226 6.60 -8.19 -0.31
N ARG A 227 5.32 -8.26 -0.66
CA ARG A 227 4.23 -8.71 0.18
C ARG A 227 3.22 -9.45 -0.68
N TYR A 228 2.59 -10.47 -0.12
CA TYR A 228 1.55 -11.24 -0.79
C TYR A 228 0.53 -11.70 0.25
N GLY A 229 -0.57 -12.29 -0.22
CA GLY A 229 -1.57 -12.85 0.70
C GLY A 229 -2.48 -11.83 1.36
N ILE A 230 -2.60 -10.62 0.80
CA ILE A 230 -3.62 -9.66 1.24
C ILE A 230 -4.98 -10.11 0.71
N LEU A 231 -5.90 -10.38 1.64
CA LEU A 231 -7.23 -10.89 1.39
C LEU A 231 -8.29 -9.92 1.92
N LEU A 232 -9.42 -9.78 1.22
CA LEU A 232 -10.69 -9.42 1.83
C LEU A 232 -11.32 -10.68 2.40
N HIS A 233 -11.46 -10.73 3.72
CA HIS A 233 -12.04 -11.87 4.42
C HIS A 233 -12.66 -11.48 5.77
N THR A 234 -13.23 -12.48 6.45
CA THR A 234 -13.77 -12.40 7.81
C THR A 234 -13.05 -13.44 8.67
N GLY A 235 -13.38 -13.55 9.94
CA GLY A 235 -12.97 -14.69 10.76
C GLY A 235 -13.94 -14.94 11.91
N GLU A 236 -13.71 -16.05 12.62
CA GLU A 236 -14.27 -16.28 13.94
C GLU A 236 -13.39 -15.58 14.97
N TRP A 237 -13.71 -14.32 15.24
CA TRP A 237 -12.97 -13.52 16.20
C TRP A 237 -13.49 -13.79 17.62
N LYS A 238 -12.71 -14.55 18.40
CA LYS A 238 -13.06 -14.90 19.77
C LYS A 238 -13.38 -13.65 20.61
N ASN A 239 -14.53 -13.68 21.30
CA ASN A 239 -15.02 -12.58 22.16
C ASN A 239 -15.29 -11.24 21.45
N TRP A 240 -15.38 -11.24 20.12
CA TRP A 240 -15.78 -10.07 19.35
C TRP A 240 -17.28 -10.12 19.03
N ASN A 241 -17.89 -8.96 18.82
CA ASN A 241 -19.22 -8.81 18.25
C ASN A 241 -19.29 -7.51 17.45
N SER A 242 -20.33 -7.34 16.63
CA SER A 242 -20.46 -6.22 15.70
C SER A 242 -20.61 -4.83 16.32
N SER A 243 -20.74 -4.71 17.65
CA SER A 243 -20.69 -3.42 18.34
C SER A 243 -19.27 -2.94 18.66
N ARG A 244 -18.26 -3.78 18.42
CA ARG A 244 -16.85 -3.47 18.62
C ARG A 244 -16.14 -3.34 17.27
N PRO A 245 -15.07 -2.53 17.16
CA PRO A 245 -14.22 -2.53 15.99
C PRO A 245 -13.74 -3.96 15.67
N MET A 246 -13.67 -4.31 14.40
CA MET A 246 -13.04 -5.53 13.92
C MET A 246 -11.61 -5.61 14.46
N PRO A 247 -11.10 -6.82 14.76
CA PRO A 247 -9.72 -6.96 15.19
C PRO A 247 -8.77 -6.61 14.05
N ASN A 248 -7.55 -6.23 14.43
CA ASN A 248 -6.45 -6.04 13.50
C ASN A 248 -6.13 -7.35 12.76
N SER A 249 -5.64 -7.21 11.54
CA SER A 249 -5.14 -8.32 10.72
C SER A 249 -3.61 -8.27 10.65
N ASN A 250 -3.00 -9.13 9.83
CA ASN A 250 -1.61 -8.95 9.38
C ASN A 250 -1.58 -8.14 8.06
N GLY A 251 -2.52 -7.20 7.95
CA GLY A 251 -2.83 -6.25 6.87
C GLY A 251 -3.71 -6.75 5.72
N CYS A 252 -4.42 -7.86 5.94
CA CYS A 252 -5.67 -8.15 5.23
C CYS A 252 -6.73 -7.06 5.45
N ILE A 253 -7.74 -7.07 4.59
CA ILE A 253 -8.94 -6.26 4.70
C ILE A 253 -9.98 -7.12 5.43
N HIS A 254 -10.29 -6.77 6.68
CA HIS A 254 -11.34 -7.45 7.44
C HIS A 254 -12.70 -6.82 7.14
N ALA A 255 -13.72 -7.67 6.96
CA ALA A 255 -15.13 -7.30 6.87
C ALA A 255 -15.97 -8.16 7.81
N HIS A 256 -17.17 -7.70 8.17
CA HIS A 256 -18.09 -8.50 8.97
C HIS A 256 -18.50 -9.79 8.23
N PRO A 257 -18.79 -10.91 8.94
CA PRO A 257 -19.17 -12.16 8.30
C PRO A 257 -20.37 -12.04 7.35
N THR A 258 -21.40 -11.29 7.76
CA THR A 258 -22.60 -11.05 6.95
C THR A 258 -22.32 -10.21 5.71
N ASP A 259 -21.38 -9.27 5.81
CA ASP A 259 -20.97 -8.44 4.68
C ASP A 259 -20.17 -9.26 3.68
N LEU A 260 -19.24 -10.10 4.14
CA LEU A 260 -18.46 -10.95 3.26
C LEU A 260 -19.35 -11.97 2.54
N GLN A 261 -20.33 -12.56 3.22
CA GLN A 261 -21.34 -13.40 2.58
C GLN A 261 -22.08 -12.63 1.49
N LYS A 262 -22.50 -11.40 1.77
CA LYS A 262 -23.24 -10.58 0.80
C LYS A 262 -22.37 -10.22 -0.41
N VAL A 263 -21.09 -9.91 -0.18
CA VAL A 263 -20.11 -9.68 -1.24
C VAL A 263 -19.97 -10.92 -2.12
N ASP A 264 -19.78 -12.11 -1.55
CA ASP A 264 -19.71 -13.37 -2.30
C ASP A 264 -20.95 -13.59 -3.17
N GLU A 265 -22.15 -13.40 -2.61
CA GLU A 265 -23.40 -13.51 -3.36
C GLU A 265 -23.47 -12.54 -4.54
N ILE A 266 -23.12 -11.27 -4.33
CA ILE A 266 -23.14 -10.26 -5.39
C ILE A 266 -22.12 -10.62 -6.48
N LEU A 267 -20.89 -10.95 -6.09
CA LEU A 267 -19.84 -11.27 -7.05
C LEU A 267 -20.23 -12.49 -7.90
N THR A 268 -20.73 -13.55 -7.28
CA THR A 268 -21.01 -14.82 -7.97
C THR A 268 -22.35 -14.82 -8.71
N LYS A 269 -23.44 -14.35 -8.08
CA LYS A 269 -24.80 -14.46 -8.62
C LYS A 269 -25.18 -13.27 -9.50
N ASP A 270 -24.76 -12.06 -9.15
CA ASP A 270 -25.16 -10.84 -9.88
C ASP A 270 -24.13 -10.45 -10.95
N LEU A 271 -22.85 -10.50 -10.62
CA LEU A 271 -21.77 -10.02 -11.50
C LEU A 271 -21.09 -11.14 -12.31
N GLY A 272 -21.48 -12.39 -12.08
CA GLY A 272 -20.95 -13.56 -12.79
C GLY A 272 -19.45 -13.76 -12.60
N VAL A 273 -18.88 -13.32 -11.48
CA VAL A 273 -17.47 -13.57 -11.11
C VAL A 273 -17.31 -15.05 -10.81
N THR A 274 -16.32 -15.68 -11.44
CA THR A 274 -16.02 -17.09 -11.22
C THR A 274 -15.15 -17.25 -9.99
N VAL A 275 -15.54 -18.11 -9.06
CA VAL A 275 -14.68 -18.54 -7.94
C VAL A 275 -13.54 -19.40 -8.51
N ARG A 276 -12.30 -18.94 -8.37
CA ARG A 276 -11.10 -19.69 -8.76
C ARG A 276 -10.65 -20.63 -7.66
N SER A 277 -9.93 -21.72 -8.00
CA SER A 277 -9.24 -22.50 -6.96
C SER A 277 -8.24 -21.60 -6.24
N ASN A 278 -8.20 -21.66 -4.91
CA ASN A 278 -7.26 -20.87 -4.14
C ASN A 278 -5.82 -21.35 -4.41
N PRO A 279 -4.90 -20.47 -4.84
CA PRO A 279 -3.51 -20.84 -5.07
C PRO A 279 -2.66 -20.89 -3.79
N PHE A 280 -3.23 -20.57 -2.62
CA PHE A 280 -2.55 -20.53 -1.32
C PHE A 280 -1.23 -19.73 -1.33
N GLY A 281 -1.21 -18.62 -2.07
CA GLY A 281 -0.04 -17.75 -2.20
C GLY A 281 0.99 -18.18 -3.25
N THR A 282 0.69 -19.17 -4.11
CA THR A 282 1.56 -19.55 -5.23
C THR A 282 1.76 -18.36 -6.19
N ILE A 283 3.02 -18.10 -6.55
CA ILE A 283 3.46 -17.07 -7.50
C ILE A 283 4.19 -17.77 -8.65
N PRO A 284 3.94 -17.44 -9.93
CA PRO A 284 2.97 -16.44 -10.40
C PRO A 284 1.51 -16.86 -10.15
N TYR A 285 0.63 -15.87 -10.00
CA TYR A 285 -0.81 -16.12 -9.85
C TYR A 285 -1.36 -16.72 -11.16
N PRO A 286 -2.07 -17.88 -11.12
CA PRO A 286 -2.32 -18.67 -12.32
C PRO A 286 -3.56 -18.25 -13.12
N TYR A 287 -4.27 -17.20 -12.70
CA TYR A 287 -5.52 -16.77 -13.34
C TYR A 287 -5.46 -15.31 -13.77
N GLN A 288 -6.23 -14.95 -14.79
CA GLN A 288 -6.51 -13.55 -15.09
C GLN A 288 -7.47 -12.99 -14.01
N PRO A 289 -7.08 -11.94 -13.25
CA PRO A 289 -7.95 -11.33 -12.25
C PRO A 289 -9.22 -10.74 -12.86
N GLN A 290 -10.34 -10.85 -12.13
CA GLN A 290 -11.65 -10.42 -12.61
C GLN A 290 -12.10 -9.08 -12.03
N GLY A 291 -11.38 -8.51 -11.07
CA GLY A 291 -11.72 -7.22 -10.47
C GLY A 291 -10.52 -6.36 -10.15
N LEU A 292 -10.84 -5.20 -9.57
CA LEU A 292 -9.88 -4.20 -9.12
C LEU A 292 -10.08 -3.91 -7.63
N LEU A 293 -8.99 -3.57 -6.96
CA LEU A 293 -8.96 -3.05 -5.61
C LEU A 293 -8.29 -1.67 -5.66
N SER A 294 -9.00 -0.66 -5.17
CA SER A 294 -8.52 0.71 -5.05
C SER A 294 -8.54 1.12 -3.59
N ILE A 295 -7.38 1.45 -3.04
CA ILE A 295 -7.23 1.91 -1.66
C ILE A 295 -6.63 3.31 -1.69
N GLU A 296 -7.44 4.30 -1.36
CA GLU A 296 -7.05 5.71 -1.38
C GLU A 296 -6.89 6.24 0.03
N GLN A 297 -5.74 6.84 0.36
CA GLN A 297 -5.62 7.59 1.61
C GLN A 297 -6.24 8.99 1.45
N ILE A 298 -7.21 9.30 2.32
CA ILE A 298 -8.06 10.49 2.22
C ILE A 298 -7.64 11.66 3.12
N ASP A 299 -6.67 11.46 4.01
CA ASP A 299 -6.12 12.45 4.95
C ASP A 299 -4.57 12.44 4.96
N HIS A 300 -3.96 13.52 5.46
CA HIS A 300 -2.52 13.76 5.41
C HIS A 300 -1.93 14.07 6.80
#